data_AF-A0AAV6FJM7-F1
#
_entry.id   AF-A0AAV6FJM7-F1
#
_cell.length_a   1.000
_cell.length_b   1.000
_cell.length_c   1.000
_cell.angle_alpha   90.00
_cell.angle_beta   90.00
_cell.angle_gamma   90.00
#
_symmetry.space_group_name_H-M   'P 1'
#
loop_
_entity.id
_entity.type
_entity.pdbx_description
1 polymer ?
#
loop_
_entity_poly.entity_id
_entity_poly.type
_entity_poly.pdbx_seq_one_letter_code
_entity_poly.pdbx_strand_id
1 'polypeptide(L)'
;MNKADYLAFPAIVSTPGQYIHMRTMWDGHHYKYHMDRMRNVKPMVDSKAPRTYIHCHLKMKKIQMEQERLMEVERDNRLLVSRIARTMAKGGLDNWNQEYEMLTENSGTTDLRNRELVKISLENQAVLKKIKTTKPVYDHKHWLNDFKVTRDYMNRLRKYPHNNTTKVRPLELIN
;
A
#
# COMPACT_ATOMS: atom_id res chain seq x y z
N MET A 1 20.83 41.73 31.77
CA MET A 1 19.87 40.61 31.68
C MET A 1 18.85 40.98 30.62
N ASN A 2 18.94 40.33 29.45
CA ASN A 2 18.06 40.60 28.32
C ASN A 2 16.64 40.11 28.63
N LYS A 3 15.68 41.02 28.57
CA LYS A 3 14.26 40.74 28.76
C LYS A 3 13.79 39.94 27.55
N ALA A 4 13.32 38.71 27.78
CA ALA A 4 12.71 37.92 26.72
C ALA A 4 11.36 38.55 26.37
N ASP A 5 11.32 39.28 25.27
CA ASP A 5 10.09 39.76 24.65
C ASP A 5 9.40 38.57 23.99
N TYR A 6 8.67 37.79 24.78
CA TYR A 6 7.76 36.79 24.23
C TYR A 6 6.69 37.54 23.44
N LEU A 7 6.67 37.32 22.13
CA LEU A 7 5.69 37.78 21.16
C LEU A 7 4.27 37.29 21.50
N ALA A 8 3.67 37.83 22.56
CA ALA A 8 2.25 37.71 22.84
C ALA A 8 1.59 39.02 22.39
N PHE A 9 0.97 38.99 21.20
CA PHE A 9 0.12 40.11 20.76
C PHE A 9 -1.01 40.27 21.78
N PRO A 10 -1.31 41.49 22.26
CA PRO A 10 -2.40 41.71 23.19
C PRO A 10 -3.71 41.28 22.51
N ALA A 11 -4.32 40.21 23.02
CA ALA A 11 -5.65 39.83 22.60
C ALA A 11 -6.60 40.93 23.06
N ILE A 12 -7.11 41.72 22.12
CA ILE A 12 -8.17 42.70 22.39
C ILE A 12 -9.42 41.90 22.75
N VAL A 13 -9.65 41.68 24.05
CA VAL A 13 -10.90 41.12 24.57
C VAL A 13 -11.95 42.22 24.44
N SER A 14 -12.70 42.21 23.33
CA SER A 14 -13.81 43.14 23.14
C SER A 14 -15.03 42.66 23.91
N THR A 15 -15.66 43.60 24.61
CA THR A 15 -16.97 43.44 25.25
C THR A 15 -18.02 42.93 24.25
N PRO A 16 -18.98 42.08 24.67
CA PRO A 16 -19.99 41.54 23.75
C PRO A 16 -20.88 42.66 23.19
N GLY A 17 -20.94 42.80 21.86
CA GLY A 17 -22.06 43.47 21.18
C GLY A 17 -21.77 44.61 20.20
N GLN A 18 -20.61 45.27 20.19
CA GLN A 18 -20.49 46.55 19.46
C GLN A 18 -19.39 46.68 18.39
N TYR A 19 -18.49 45.70 18.21
CA TYR A 19 -17.33 45.91 17.32
C TYR A 19 -16.99 44.71 16.42
N ILE A 20 -18.00 44.03 15.88
CA ILE A 20 -17.80 42.91 14.95
C ILE A 20 -16.96 43.35 13.74
N HIS A 21 -17.30 44.49 13.13
CA HIS A 21 -16.60 45.01 11.97
C HIS A 21 -15.12 45.34 12.26
N MET A 22 -14.84 46.04 13.37
CA MET A 22 -13.46 46.36 13.75
C MET A 22 -12.67 45.08 14.04
N ARG A 23 -13.26 44.11 14.75
CA ARG A 23 -12.62 42.82 15.01
C ARG A 23 -12.25 42.12 13.69
N THR A 24 -13.15 42.09 12.71
CA THR A 24 -12.89 41.53 11.37
C THR A 24 -11.77 42.28 10.65
N MET A 25 -11.73 43.61 10.72
CA MET A 25 -10.64 44.40 10.11
C MET A 25 -9.28 44.12 10.76
N TRP A 26 -9.22 44.09 12.10
CA TRP A 26 -7.99 43.78 12.83
C TRP A 26 -7.51 42.35 12.58
N ASP A 27 -8.42 41.38 12.59
CA ASP A 27 -8.12 39.97 12.26
C ASP A 27 -7.55 39.86 10.83
N GLY A 28 -8.15 40.55 9.85
CA GLY A 28 -7.66 40.59 8.48
C GLY A 28 -6.29 41.25 8.33
N HIS A 29 -6.06 42.35 9.04
CA HIS A 29 -4.77 43.05 9.05
C HIS A 29 -3.66 42.18 9.67
N HIS A 30 -3.92 41.57 10.82
CA HIS A 30 -2.97 40.66 11.47
C HIS A 30 -2.67 39.43 10.59
N TYR A 31 -3.70 38.88 9.93
CA TYR A 31 -3.52 37.77 9.00
C TYR A 31 -2.62 38.14 7.82
N LYS A 32 -2.87 39.30 7.19
CA LYS A 32 -2.04 39.80 6.07
C LYS A 32 -0.59 40.03 6.51
N TYR A 33 -0.39 40.69 7.65
CA TYR A 33 0.94 40.95 8.20
C TYR A 33 1.70 39.66 8.56
N HIS A 34 0.99 38.67 9.13
CA HIS A 34 1.57 37.35 9.38
C HIS A 34 1.95 36.63 8.08
N MET A 35 1.08 36.63 7.07
CA MET A 35 1.36 35.99 5.78
C MET A 35 2.53 36.65 5.04
N ASP A 36 2.68 37.97 5.13
CA ASP A 36 3.82 38.70 4.57
C ASP A 36 5.13 38.29 5.27
N ARG A 37 5.13 38.23 6.60
CA ARG A 37 6.29 37.72 7.36
C ARG A 37 6.60 36.27 7.03
N MET A 38 5.59 35.40 6.91
CA MET A 38 5.77 33.99 6.54
C MET A 38 6.36 33.82 5.11
N ARG A 39 6.06 34.73 4.18
CA ARG A 39 6.66 34.71 2.84
C ARG A 39 8.12 35.17 2.82
N ASN A 40 8.44 36.16 3.65
CA ASN A 40 9.77 36.79 3.67
C ASN A 40 10.76 36.12 4.64
N VAL A 41 10.26 35.31 5.58
CA VAL A 41 11.13 34.61 6.53
C VAL A 41 11.96 33.54 5.81
N LYS A 42 13.28 33.60 5.99
CA LYS A 42 14.18 32.56 5.48
C LYS A 42 14.10 31.34 6.42
N PRO A 43 14.03 30.11 5.89
CA PRO A 43 14.04 28.92 6.72
C PRO A 43 15.38 28.84 7.47
N MET A 44 15.32 28.72 8.80
CA MET A 44 16.51 28.56 9.65
C MET A 44 17.15 27.17 9.47
N VAL A 45 16.35 26.18 9.07
CA VAL A 45 16.75 24.79 8.86
C VAL A 45 16.41 24.41 7.42
N ASP A 46 17.34 23.75 6.74
CA ASP A 46 17.05 23.17 5.43
C ASP A 46 15.93 22.14 5.55
N SER A 47 14.77 22.50 5.02
CA SER A 47 13.56 21.65 5.02
C SER A 47 13.36 20.98 3.66
N LYS A 48 14.33 21.08 2.74
CA LYS A 48 14.24 20.43 1.44
C LYS A 48 14.27 18.92 1.64
N ALA A 49 13.53 18.21 0.80
CA ALA A 49 13.62 16.77 0.78
C ALA A 49 15.08 16.37 0.48
N PRO A 50 15.67 15.44 1.25
CA PRO A 50 17.00 14.96 0.97
C PRO A 50 17.03 14.31 -0.42
N ARG A 51 18.21 14.25 -1.03
CA ARG A 51 18.38 13.62 -2.33
C ARG A 51 17.88 12.18 -2.26
N THR A 52 16.83 11.88 -3.00
CA THR A 52 16.30 10.52 -3.08
C THR A 52 17.21 9.68 -3.96
N TYR A 53 17.68 8.55 -3.45
CA TYR A 53 18.39 7.56 -4.24
C TYR A 53 17.47 6.38 -4.54
N ILE A 54 17.58 5.83 -5.75
CA ILE A 54 16.74 4.72 -6.21
C ILE A 54 16.86 3.52 -5.25
N HIS A 55 18.07 3.24 -4.75
CA HIS A 55 18.32 2.11 -3.84
C HIS A 55 17.66 2.25 -2.44
N CYS A 56 17.25 3.46 -2.03
CA CYS A 56 16.52 3.67 -0.77
C CYS A 56 15.04 3.28 -0.90
N HIS A 57 14.44 3.52 -2.06
CA HIS A 57 13.02 3.23 -2.33
C HIS A 57 12.83 1.85 -2.95
N LEU A 58 13.81 1.40 -3.74
CA LEU A 58 13.82 0.12 -4.42
C LEU A 58 14.96 -0.73 -3.85
N LYS A 59 14.61 -1.68 -2.99
CA LYS A 59 15.58 -2.65 -2.45
C LYS A 59 15.95 -3.65 -3.55
N MET A 60 16.83 -3.25 -4.46
CA MET A 60 17.21 -4.03 -5.65
C MET A 60 17.65 -5.45 -5.29
N LYS A 61 18.47 -5.63 -4.24
CA LYS A 61 18.86 -6.97 -3.77
C LYS A 61 17.68 -7.81 -3.28
N LYS A 62 16.67 -7.20 -2.66
CA LYS A 62 15.46 -7.93 -2.24
C LYS A 62 14.67 -8.42 -3.46
N ILE A 63 14.50 -7.56 -4.46
CA ILE A 63 13.79 -7.90 -5.70
C ILE A 63 14.55 -9.00 -6.44
N GLN A 64 15.88 -8.84 -6.56
CA GLN A 64 16.75 -9.84 -7.17
C GLN A 64 16.66 -11.20 -6.46
N MET A 65 16.78 -11.25 -5.13
CA MET A 65 16.66 -12.50 -4.38
C MET A 65 15.28 -13.17 -4.57
N GLU A 66 14.20 -12.39 -4.62
CA GLU A 66 12.87 -12.97 -4.87
C GLU A 66 12.75 -13.50 -6.30
N GLN A 67 13.31 -12.79 -7.28
CA GLN A 67 13.37 -13.27 -8.67
C GLN A 67 14.19 -14.55 -8.79
N GLU A 68 15.38 -14.61 -8.17
CA GLU A 68 16.23 -15.80 -8.14
C GLU A 68 15.50 -16.99 -7.50
N ARG A 69 14.84 -16.76 -6.35
CA ARG A 69 14.02 -17.78 -5.68
C ARG A 69 12.88 -18.28 -6.57
N LEU A 70 12.18 -17.38 -7.28
CA LEU A 70 11.11 -17.76 -8.20
C LEU A 70 11.64 -18.54 -9.41
N MET A 71 12.80 -18.16 -9.96
CA MET A 71 13.44 -18.89 -11.05
C MET A 71 13.87 -20.30 -10.65
N GLU A 72 14.37 -20.48 -9.43
CA GLU A 72 14.71 -21.79 -8.87
C GLU A 72 13.46 -22.68 -8.77
N VAL A 73 12.39 -22.17 -8.17
CA VAL A 73 11.09 -22.88 -8.08
C VAL A 73 10.57 -23.25 -9.47
N GLU A 74 10.66 -22.35 -10.43
CA GLU A 74 10.18 -22.61 -11.80
C GLU A 74 11.03 -23.64 -12.53
N ARG A 75 12.36 -23.61 -12.36
CA ARG A 75 13.28 -24.62 -12.88
C ARG A 75 12.97 -25.99 -12.29
N ASP A 76 12.76 -26.07 -10.99
CA ASP A 76 12.45 -27.31 -10.29
C ASP A 76 11.10 -27.87 -10.72
N ASN A 77 10.08 -27.02 -10.87
CA ASN A 77 8.77 -27.42 -11.41
C ASN A 77 8.91 -28.01 -12.84
N ARG A 78 9.70 -27.37 -13.71
CA ARG A 78 9.97 -27.90 -15.07
C ARG A 78 10.68 -29.25 -15.04
N LEU A 79 11.68 -29.39 -14.18
CA LEU A 79 12.43 -30.64 -14.02
C LEU A 79 11.53 -31.76 -13.48
N LEU A 80 10.69 -31.45 -12.49
CA LEU A 80 9.73 -32.38 -11.93
C LEU A 80 8.74 -32.87 -12.98
N VAL A 81 8.12 -31.96 -13.73
CA VAL A 81 7.20 -32.30 -14.83
C VAL A 81 7.90 -33.17 -15.88
N SER A 82 9.12 -32.83 -16.28
CA SER A 82 9.90 -33.62 -17.25
C SER A 82 10.21 -35.04 -16.74
N ARG A 83 10.59 -35.19 -15.47
CA ARG A 83 10.84 -36.49 -14.84
C ARG A 83 9.56 -37.32 -14.76
N ILE A 84 8.46 -36.72 -14.31
CA ILE A 84 7.14 -37.37 -14.26
C ILE A 84 6.74 -37.84 -15.66
N ALA A 85 6.84 -36.98 -16.68
CA ALA A 85 6.50 -37.33 -18.05
C ALA A 85 7.35 -38.50 -18.58
N ARG A 86 8.66 -38.51 -18.28
CA ARG A 86 9.55 -39.61 -18.68
C ARG A 86 9.19 -40.94 -18.02
N THR A 87 8.90 -40.92 -16.72
CA THR A 87 8.46 -42.10 -15.96
C THR A 87 7.08 -42.58 -16.42
N MET A 88 6.18 -41.67 -16.83
CA MET A 88 4.88 -42.04 -17.39
C MET A 88 4.98 -42.58 -18.82
N ALA A 89 5.94 -42.11 -19.63
CA ALA A 89 6.10 -42.53 -21.03
C ALA A 89 6.86 -43.85 -21.22
N LYS A 90 7.81 -44.16 -20.32
CA LYS A 90 8.47 -45.47 -20.28
C LYS A 90 7.92 -46.23 -19.08
N GLY A 91 7.01 -47.17 -19.33
CA GLY A 91 6.66 -48.13 -18.32
C GLY A 91 7.91 -48.79 -17.75
N GLY A 92 8.04 -48.77 -16.42
CA GLY A 92 9.32 -48.72 -15.70
C GLY A 92 10.26 -49.93 -15.77
N LEU A 93 10.09 -50.88 -16.70
CA LEU A 93 10.92 -52.07 -16.85
C LEU A 93 11.29 -52.32 -18.32
N ASP A 94 12.43 -52.96 -18.56
CA ASP A 94 12.88 -53.38 -19.90
C ASP A 94 11.97 -54.46 -20.52
N ASN A 95 11.32 -55.27 -19.69
CA ASN A 95 10.26 -56.20 -20.04
C ASN A 95 8.86 -55.55 -19.97
N TRP A 96 8.68 -54.40 -20.62
CA TRP A 96 7.37 -53.74 -20.67
C TRP A 96 6.49 -54.34 -21.77
N ASN A 97 5.35 -54.94 -21.37
CA ASN A 97 4.36 -55.44 -22.32
C ASN A 97 3.32 -54.36 -22.64
N GLN A 98 3.40 -53.76 -23.84
CA GLN A 98 2.45 -52.73 -24.32
C GLN A 98 1.00 -53.22 -24.37
N GLU A 99 0.76 -54.53 -24.54
CA GLU A 99 -0.59 -55.11 -24.57
C GLU A 99 -1.26 -55.11 -23.18
N TYR A 100 -0.47 -55.21 -22.10
CA TYR A 100 -0.97 -55.15 -20.72
C TYR A 100 -1.31 -53.72 -20.28
N GLU A 101 -0.69 -52.70 -20.89
CA GLU A 101 -0.90 -51.28 -20.56
C GLU A 101 -2.33 -50.84 -20.89
N MET A 102 -2.86 -51.28 -22.03
CA MET A 102 -4.24 -51.03 -22.48
C MET A 102 -5.29 -51.65 -21.54
N LEU A 103 -4.95 -52.74 -20.86
CA LEU A 103 -5.80 -53.39 -19.85
C LEU A 103 -5.75 -52.65 -18.50
N THR A 104 -4.60 -52.06 -18.14
CA THR A 104 -4.44 -51.26 -16.92
C THR A 104 -4.97 -49.84 -17.01
N GLU A 105 -5.06 -49.23 -18.21
CA GLU A 105 -5.75 -47.95 -18.42
C GLU A 105 -7.25 -48.04 -18.06
N ASN A 106 -7.83 -49.24 -18.20
CA ASN A 106 -9.19 -49.59 -17.76
C ASN A 106 -9.27 -50.01 -16.27
N SER A 107 -8.15 -50.00 -15.53
CA SER A 107 -8.08 -50.43 -14.13
C SER A 107 -8.18 -49.26 -13.16
N GLY A 108 -8.70 -49.51 -11.94
CA GLY A 108 -9.02 -48.48 -10.93
C GLY A 108 -7.89 -47.52 -10.51
N THR A 109 -6.65 -47.71 -10.97
CA THR A 109 -5.51 -46.81 -10.71
C THR A 109 -5.67 -45.44 -11.39
N THR A 110 -6.19 -45.39 -12.63
CA THR A 110 -6.49 -44.12 -13.32
C THR A 110 -7.65 -43.38 -12.66
N ASP A 111 -8.68 -44.12 -12.21
CA ASP A 111 -9.81 -43.57 -11.46
C ASP A 111 -9.38 -43.00 -10.10
N LEU A 112 -8.55 -43.72 -9.34
CA LEU A 112 -7.97 -43.23 -8.08
C LEU A 112 -7.14 -41.96 -8.29
N ARG A 113 -6.33 -41.91 -9.35
CA ARG A 113 -5.55 -40.73 -9.73
C ARG A 113 -6.45 -39.55 -10.08
N ASN A 114 -7.50 -39.77 -10.87
CA ASN A 114 -8.48 -38.74 -11.22
C ASN A 114 -9.20 -38.22 -9.97
N ARG A 115 -9.55 -39.10 -9.03
CA ARG A 115 -10.18 -38.71 -7.76
C ARG A 115 -9.25 -37.86 -6.90
N GLU A 116 -7.96 -38.21 -6.83
CA GLU A 116 -6.98 -37.40 -6.09
C GLU A 116 -6.73 -36.04 -6.78
N LEU A 117 -6.70 -35.99 -8.11
CA LEU A 117 -6.62 -34.72 -8.85
C LEU A 117 -7.80 -33.80 -8.54
N VAL A 118 -9.02 -34.35 -8.50
CA VAL A 118 -10.23 -33.59 -8.13
C VAL A 118 -10.11 -33.07 -6.70
N LYS A 119 -9.66 -33.92 -5.75
CA LYS A 119 -9.45 -33.53 -4.35
C LYS A 119 -8.44 -32.39 -4.21
N ILE A 120 -7.26 -32.51 -4.83
CA ILE A 120 -6.22 -31.47 -4.84
C ILE A 120 -6.77 -30.16 -5.43
N SER A 121 -7.55 -30.24 -6.51
CA SER A 121 -8.15 -29.06 -7.15
C SER A 121 -9.13 -28.35 -6.23
N LEU A 122 -10.00 -29.11 -5.54
CA LEU A 122 -10.94 -28.57 -4.54
C LEU A 122 -10.20 -27.93 -3.35
N GLU A 123 -9.16 -28.57 -2.85
CA GLU A 123 -8.32 -28.03 -1.77
C GLU A 123 -7.63 -26.73 -2.19
N ASN A 124 -7.04 -26.69 -3.38
CA ASN A 124 -6.45 -25.47 -3.95
C ASN A 124 -7.47 -24.35 -4.11
N GLN A 125 -8.68 -24.66 -4.57
CA GLN A 125 -9.77 -23.69 -4.68
C GLN A 125 -10.21 -23.18 -3.29
N ALA A 126 -10.26 -24.05 -2.28
CA ALA A 126 -10.58 -23.67 -0.91
C ALA A 126 -9.51 -22.75 -0.30
N VAL A 127 -8.23 -23.03 -0.53
CA VAL A 127 -7.11 -22.15 -0.12
C VAL A 127 -7.20 -20.80 -0.81
N LEU A 128 -7.42 -20.78 -2.14
CA LEU A 128 -7.58 -19.54 -2.88
C LEU A 128 -8.77 -18.72 -2.38
N LYS A 129 -9.90 -19.37 -2.11
CA LYS A 129 -11.07 -18.72 -1.52
C LYS A 129 -10.70 -18.13 -0.17
N LYS A 130 -10.04 -18.89 0.71
CA LYS A 130 -9.59 -18.41 2.02
C LYS A 130 -8.70 -17.18 1.88
N ILE A 131 -7.70 -17.18 0.99
CA ILE A 131 -6.82 -16.04 0.74
C ILE A 131 -7.64 -14.81 0.31
N LYS A 132 -8.56 -14.99 -0.64
CA LYS A 132 -9.40 -13.89 -1.16
C LYS A 132 -10.42 -13.36 -0.16
N THR A 133 -10.99 -14.23 0.68
CA THR A 133 -12.02 -13.85 1.66
C THR A 133 -11.45 -13.39 2.99
N THR A 134 -10.18 -13.70 3.28
CA THR A 134 -9.52 -13.28 4.52
C THR A 134 -9.48 -11.76 4.53
N LYS A 135 -10.10 -11.17 5.55
CA LYS A 135 -10.14 -9.72 5.71
C LYS A 135 -8.73 -9.21 6.05
N PRO A 136 -8.26 -8.12 5.43
CA PRO A 136 -7.03 -7.48 5.86
C PRO A 136 -7.20 -6.96 7.29
N VAL A 137 -6.11 -6.99 8.07
CA VAL A 137 -6.09 -6.45 9.45
C VAL A 137 -6.39 -4.95 9.45
N TYR A 138 -5.99 -4.25 8.39
CA TYR A 138 -6.19 -2.82 8.22
C TYR A 138 -7.13 -2.53 7.04
N ASP A 139 -8.19 -1.78 7.30
CA ASP A 139 -9.09 -1.25 6.26
C ASP A 139 -8.64 0.15 5.84
N HIS A 140 -7.80 0.20 4.81
CA HIS A 140 -7.31 1.46 4.23
C HIS A 140 -8.45 2.35 3.70
N LYS A 141 -9.62 1.79 3.35
CA LYS A 141 -10.77 2.58 2.89
C LYS A 141 -11.41 3.33 4.06
N HIS A 142 -11.55 2.68 5.21
CA HIS A 142 -12.01 3.31 6.44
C HIS A 142 -11.07 4.46 6.84
N TRP A 143 -9.76 4.23 6.86
CA TRP A 143 -8.78 5.29 7.19
C TRP A 143 -8.83 6.47 6.22
N LEU A 144 -9.03 6.21 4.93
CA LEU A 144 -9.20 7.27 3.95
C LEU A 144 -10.48 8.09 4.21
N ASN A 145 -11.58 7.43 4.57
CA ASN A 145 -12.82 8.11 4.91
C ASN A 145 -12.67 8.94 6.19
N ASP A 146 -12.06 8.40 7.23
CA ASP A 146 -11.79 9.11 8.48
C ASP A 146 -10.88 10.32 8.24
N PHE A 147 -9.86 10.16 7.39
CA PHE A 147 -9.00 11.26 6.98
C PHE A 147 -9.77 12.37 6.26
N LYS A 148 -10.70 12.02 5.36
CA LYS A 148 -11.57 13.00 4.68
C LYS A 148 -12.46 13.75 5.67
N VAL A 149 -13.14 13.02 6.56
CA VAL A 149 -14.00 13.59 7.60
C VAL A 149 -13.21 14.54 8.50
N THR A 150 -12.04 14.11 8.97
CA THR A 150 -11.14 14.92 9.80
C THR A 150 -10.72 16.19 9.05
N ARG A 151 -10.39 16.07 7.77
CA ARG A 151 -10.00 17.21 6.93
C ARG A 151 -11.15 18.21 6.73
N ASP A 152 -12.38 17.72 6.60
CA ASP A 152 -13.56 18.59 6.52
C ASP A 152 -13.82 19.33 7.83
N TYR A 153 -13.70 18.66 8.98
CA TYR A 153 -13.76 19.32 10.28
C TYR A 153 -12.67 20.37 10.43
N MET A 154 -11.44 20.05 10.06
CA MET A 154 -10.34 21.02 10.06
C MET A 154 -10.64 22.23 9.18
N ASN A 155 -11.26 22.04 8.01
CA ASN A 155 -11.66 23.14 7.14
C ASN A 155 -12.73 24.03 7.77
N ARG A 156 -13.73 23.45 8.46
CA ARG A 156 -14.81 24.19 9.12
C ARG A 156 -14.35 24.96 10.37
N LEU A 157 -13.46 24.35 11.15
CA LEU A 157 -12.94 24.96 12.39
C LEU A 157 -11.87 26.02 12.13
N ARG A 158 -11.41 26.17 10.88
CA ARG A 158 -10.32 27.05 10.54
C ARG A 158 -10.79 28.51 10.47
N LYS A 159 -10.16 29.39 11.26
CA LYS A 159 -10.45 30.83 11.28
C LYS A 159 -10.04 31.59 10.00
N TYR A 160 -8.96 31.17 9.35
CA TYR A 160 -8.40 31.83 8.16
C TYR A 160 -8.37 30.89 6.96
N PRO A 161 -8.53 31.31 5.70
CA PRO A 161 -8.57 30.38 4.56
C PRO A 161 -7.24 29.65 4.30
N HIS A 162 -7.28 28.42 3.78
CA HIS A 162 -6.08 27.70 3.32
C HIS A 162 -5.65 28.16 1.94
N ASN A 163 -4.43 28.65 1.85
CA ASN A 163 -3.68 28.69 0.61
C ASN A 163 -3.30 27.25 0.20
N ASN A 164 -4.08 26.64 -0.70
CA ASN A 164 -3.76 25.35 -1.34
C ASN A 164 -2.57 25.49 -2.33
N THR A 165 -1.51 26.21 -1.97
CA THR A 165 -0.33 26.41 -2.83
C THR A 165 0.59 25.20 -2.85
N THR A 166 0.47 24.32 -1.85
CA THR A 166 1.15 23.02 -1.87
C THR A 166 0.33 22.07 -2.74
N LYS A 167 0.80 21.81 -3.97
CA LYS A 167 0.29 20.71 -4.80
C LYS A 167 0.61 19.39 -4.09
N VAL A 168 -0.22 18.98 -3.14
CA VAL A 168 -0.17 17.64 -2.59
C VAL A 168 -0.56 16.72 -3.74
N ARG A 169 0.32 15.77 -4.10
CA ARG A 169 -0.03 14.76 -5.11
C ARG A 169 -1.34 14.11 -4.66
N PRO A 170 -2.31 13.91 -5.57
CA PRO A 170 -3.51 13.15 -5.23
C PRO A 170 -3.06 11.83 -4.61
N LEU A 171 -3.71 11.42 -3.53
CA LEU A 171 -3.56 10.07 -2.98
C LEU A 171 -4.21 9.12 -3.99
N GLU A 172 -3.53 8.86 -5.10
CA GLU A 172 -3.95 7.83 -6.05
C GLU A 172 -3.75 6.49 -5.37
N LEU A 173 -4.88 5.85 -5.06
CA LEU A 173 -4.90 4.51 -4.51
C LEU A 173 -4.30 3.56 -5.54
N ILE A 174 -3.34 2.73 -5.11
CA ILE A 174 -2.95 1.55 -5.86
C ILE A 174 -4.15 0.60 -5.76
N ASN A 175 -4.85 0.40 -6.88
CA ASN A 175 -5.95 -0.56 -7.00
C ASN A 175 -5.44 -2.00 -6.89
#